data_AF-A0A5D0EK46-F1
#
_entry.id   AF-A0A5D0EK46-F1
#
_cell.length_a   1.000
_cell.length_b   1.000
_cell.length_c   1.000
_cell.angle_alpha   90.00
_cell.angle_beta   90.00
_cell.angle_gamma   90.00
#
_symmetry.space_group_name_H-M   'P 1'
#
loop_
_entity.id
_entity.type
_entity.pdbx_description
1 polymer ?
#
loop_
_entity_poly.entity_id
_entity_poly.type
_entity_poly.pdbx_seq_one_letter_code
_entity_poly.pdbx_strand_id
1 'polypeptide(L)'
;MDNSEFIQSFKNNAEPLVSIKNLLIELSKHTQKTLSKTAQDVLSLLIGYKQNGAYLNSFSYCSIYDLSQKDVISISMQSDFSDSQNYLKEPLEQAIAKNSADIEDLNNLAVNRREFIERLKVFNITLLNPVTPISTQLISQNKGDYISLYDLIEWAKNETGFNYTDTANDILRIIGDRYISLYREYGGLKPCIETDKQSFKNALQFVAKNNGYEEIFDDDIPF
;
A
#
# COMPACT_ATOMS: atom_id res chain seq x y z
N MET A 1 -2.72 -21.56 -9.60
CA MET A 1 -3.00 -20.89 -10.87
C MET A 1 -1.94 -19.82 -11.04
N ASP A 2 -1.22 -19.84 -12.14
CA ASP A 2 -0.23 -18.79 -12.42
C ASP A 2 -0.91 -17.49 -12.90
N ASN A 3 -0.14 -16.41 -13.05
CA ASN A 3 -0.69 -15.12 -13.46
C ASN A 3 -1.30 -15.14 -14.87
N SER A 4 -0.74 -15.95 -15.79
CA SER A 4 -1.22 -16.04 -17.16
C SER A 4 -2.57 -16.77 -17.22
N GLU A 5 -2.68 -17.88 -16.49
CA GLU A 5 -3.93 -18.62 -16.32
C GLU A 5 -5.01 -17.77 -15.63
N PHE A 6 -4.65 -17.02 -14.57
CA PHE A 6 -5.57 -16.10 -13.92
C PHE A 6 -6.09 -15.05 -14.89
N ILE A 7 -5.17 -14.37 -15.61
CA ILE A 7 -5.53 -13.32 -16.57
C ILE A 7 -6.46 -13.86 -17.66
N GLN A 8 -6.16 -15.03 -18.23
CA GLN A 8 -7.01 -15.62 -19.26
C GLN A 8 -8.39 -16.00 -18.72
N SER A 9 -8.45 -16.67 -17.56
CA SER A 9 -9.69 -17.08 -16.92
C SER A 9 -10.56 -15.87 -16.56
N PHE A 10 -9.94 -14.87 -15.93
CA PHE A 10 -10.61 -13.63 -15.53
C PHE A 10 -11.10 -12.84 -16.76
N LYS A 11 -10.27 -12.66 -17.78
CA LYS A 11 -10.64 -11.91 -18.99
C LYS A 11 -11.74 -12.57 -19.82
N ASN A 12 -11.76 -13.91 -19.85
CA ASN A 12 -12.69 -14.70 -20.67
C ASN A 12 -13.91 -15.22 -19.90
N ASN A 13 -14.16 -14.70 -18.69
CA ASN A 13 -15.37 -15.02 -17.96
C ASN A 13 -16.62 -14.65 -18.79
N ALA A 14 -17.65 -15.51 -18.74
CA ALA A 14 -18.91 -15.29 -19.44
C ALA A 14 -19.63 -14.00 -18.97
N GLU A 15 -19.45 -13.63 -17.69
CA GLU A 15 -19.90 -12.36 -17.15
C GLU A 15 -18.80 -11.30 -17.35
N PRO A 16 -19.03 -10.30 -18.24
CA PRO A 16 -18.01 -9.31 -18.57
C PRO A 16 -17.78 -8.29 -17.45
N LEU A 17 -18.76 -8.11 -16.57
CA LEU A 17 -18.68 -7.25 -15.39
C LEU A 17 -18.31 -8.06 -14.17
N VAL A 18 -17.54 -7.47 -13.27
CA VAL A 18 -17.24 -8.02 -11.95
C VAL A 18 -17.52 -6.96 -10.91
N SER A 19 -18.28 -7.30 -9.87
CA SER A 19 -18.47 -6.38 -8.74
C SER A 19 -17.15 -6.13 -8.05
N ILE A 20 -16.96 -4.94 -7.47
CA ILE A 20 -15.72 -4.62 -6.76
C ILE A 20 -15.52 -5.60 -5.61
N LYS A 21 -16.58 -6.02 -4.90
CA LYS A 21 -16.49 -7.09 -3.89
C LYS A 21 -15.86 -8.37 -4.44
N ASN A 22 -16.40 -8.90 -5.54
CA ASN A 22 -15.92 -10.15 -6.12
C ASN A 22 -14.51 -9.99 -6.69
N LEU A 23 -14.20 -8.83 -7.27
CA LEU A 23 -12.86 -8.48 -7.72
C LEU A 23 -11.85 -8.58 -6.57
N LEU A 24 -12.15 -7.97 -5.41
CA LEU A 24 -11.28 -8.04 -4.23
C LEU A 24 -11.09 -9.48 -3.76
N ILE A 25 -12.15 -10.29 -3.70
CA ILE A 25 -12.08 -11.68 -3.25
C ILE A 25 -11.26 -12.55 -4.22
N GLU A 26 -11.52 -12.43 -5.53
CA GLU A 26 -10.80 -13.17 -6.57
C GLU A 26 -9.30 -12.81 -6.58
N LEU A 27 -8.97 -11.52 -6.51
CA LEU A 27 -7.59 -11.05 -6.46
C LEU A 27 -6.89 -11.43 -5.15
N SER A 28 -7.55 -11.28 -4.01
CA SER A 28 -6.97 -11.66 -2.71
C SER A 28 -6.68 -13.15 -2.65
N LYS A 29 -7.58 -14.00 -3.18
CA LYS A 29 -7.35 -15.45 -3.28
C LYS A 29 -6.19 -15.79 -4.21
N HIS A 30 -6.12 -15.16 -5.38
CA HIS A 30 -5.04 -15.39 -6.35
C HIS A 30 -3.68 -14.94 -5.81
N THR A 31 -3.65 -13.76 -5.21
CA THR A 31 -2.40 -13.12 -4.76
C THR A 31 -2.01 -13.46 -3.32
N GLN A 32 -2.89 -14.09 -2.55
CA GLN A 32 -2.72 -14.31 -1.10
C GLN A 32 -2.51 -13.00 -0.30
N LYS A 33 -2.85 -11.83 -0.87
CA LYS A 33 -2.82 -10.54 -0.17
C LYS A 33 -4.01 -10.43 0.77
N THR A 34 -3.84 -9.66 1.85
CA THR A 34 -4.99 -9.25 2.69
C THR A 34 -5.99 -8.47 1.86
N LEU A 35 -7.26 -8.45 2.29
CA LEU A 35 -8.30 -7.67 1.62
C LEU A 35 -7.98 -6.18 1.65
N SER A 36 -7.37 -5.70 2.74
CA SER A 36 -6.89 -4.34 2.86
C SER A 36 -5.86 -3.99 1.79
N LYS A 37 -4.82 -4.82 1.63
CA LYS A 37 -3.79 -4.59 0.61
C LYS A 37 -4.35 -4.71 -0.80
N THR A 38 -5.23 -5.68 -1.03
CA THR A 38 -5.91 -5.85 -2.32
C THR A 38 -6.77 -4.64 -2.66
N ALA A 39 -7.51 -4.10 -1.69
CA ALA A 39 -8.32 -2.89 -1.87
C ALA A 39 -7.47 -1.65 -2.17
N GLN A 40 -6.32 -1.50 -1.52
CA GLN A 40 -5.36 -0.43 -1.81
C GLN A 40 -4.81 -0.52 -3.25
N ASP A 41 -4.46 -1.73 -3.68
CA ASP A 41 -3.95 -1.98 -5.03
C ASP A 41 -5.04 -1.70 -6.08
N VAL A 42 -6.28 -2.15 -5.84
CA VAL A 42 -7.45 -1.89 -6.70
C VAL A 42 -7.78 -0.40 -6.77
N LEU A 43 -7.78 0.31 -5.63
CA LEU A 43 -8.01 1.76 -5.59
C LEU A 43 -7.03 2.51 -6.50
N SER A 44 -5.75 2.15 -6.43
CA SER A 44 -4.68 2.77 -7.22
C SER A 44 -4.75 2.40 -8.71
N LEU A 45 -5.31 1.23 -9.03
CA LEU A 45 -5.53 0.79 -10.41
C LEU A 45 -6.72 1.50 -11.06
N LEU A 46 -7.78 1.75 -10.30
CA LEU A 46 -9.05 2.28 -10.79
C LEU A 46 -9.10 3.81 -10.80
N ILE A 47 -8.50 4.49 -9.82
CA ILE A 47 -8.60 5.95 -9.69
C ILE A 47 -7.24 6.60 -9.92
N GLY A 48 -7.22 7.64 -10.75
CA GLY A 48 -6.08 8.52 -10.97
C GLY A 48 -6.39 9.95 -10.57
N TYR A 49 -5.33 10.71 -10.29
CA TYR A 49 -5.43 12.14 -10.04
C TYR A 49 -4.43 12.90 -10.91
N LYS A 50 -4.85 14.04 -11.46
CA LYS A 50 -4.02 14.91 -12.29
C LYS A 50 -4.21 16.36 -11.87
N GLN A 51 -3.09 17.05 -11.63
CA GLN A 51 -3.10 18.48 -11.40
C GLN A 51 -3.49 19.22 -12.68
N ASN A 52 -4.47 20.12 -12.59
CA ASN A 52 -4.88 21.03 -13.66
C ASN A 52 -4.92 22.46 -13.12
N GLY A 53 -3.80 23.17 -13.21
CA GLY A 53 -3.65 24.48 -12.59
C GLY A 53 -3.75 24.40 -11.06
N ALA A 54 -4.71 25.13 -10.48
CA ALA A 54 -4.97 25.13 -9.04
C ALA A 54 -5.87 23.95 -8.58
N TYR A 55 -6.46 23.20 -9.51
CA TYR A 55 -7.41 22.14 -9.21
C TYR A 55 -6.75 20.76 -9.33
N LEU A 56 -7.19 19.85 -8.47
CA LEU A 56 -6.91 18.42 -8.58
C LEU A 56 -8.12 17.77 -9.24
N ASN A 57 -7.92 17.18 -10.42
CA ASN A 57 -8.96 16.41 -11.10
C ASN A 57 -8.77 14.93 -10.82
N SER A 58 -9.86 14.21 -10.63
CA SER A 58 -9.84 12.74 -10.59
C SER A 58 -10.35 12.17 -11.90
N PHE A 59 -9.95 10.93 -12.18
CA PHE A 59 -10.42 10.19 -13.34
C PHE A 59 -10.38 8.70 -13.06
N SER A 60 -11.27 7.96 -13.71
CA SER A 60 -11.32 6.51 -13.60
C SER A 60 -10.56 5.88 -14.75
N TYR A 61 -9.68 4.93 -14.48
CA TYR A 61 -8.97 4.19 -15.53
C TYR A 61 -9.82 3.12 -16.20
N CYS A 62 -10.86 2.65 -15.51
CA CYS A 62 -11.88 1.75 -16.05
C CYS A 62 -13.24 2.44 -15.97
N SER A 63 -14.15 2.05 -16.84
CA SER A 63 -15.55 2.46 -16.72
C SER A 63 -16.16 1.80 -15.48
N ILE A 64 -16.87 2.58 -14.67
CA ILE A 64 -17.52 2.11 -13.44
C ILE A 64 -19.02 2.00 -13.68
N TYR A 65 -19.56 0.84 -13.32
CA TYR A 65 -20.97 0.49 -13.51
C TYR A 65 -21.66 0.41 -12.15
N ASP A 66 -22.87 0.94 -12.07
CA ASP A 66 -23.79 0.67 -10.97
C ASP A 66 -24.71 -0.48 -11.37
N LEU A 67 -24.52 -1.64 -10.75
CA LEU A 67 -25.31 -2.85 -10.99
C LEU A 67 -26.77 -2.71 -10.53
N SER A 68 -27.06 -1.81 -9.58
CA SER A 68 -28.42 -1.57 -9.11
C SER A 68 -29.25 -0.84 -10.15
N GLN A 69 -28.62 0.08 -10.89
CA GLN A 69 -29.26 0.91 -11.93
C GLN A 69 -29.01 0.38 -13.35
N LYS A 70 -28.07 -0.57 -13.51
CA LYS A 70 -27.58 -1.10 -14.80
C LYS A 70 -27.07 0.00 -15.73
N ASP A 71 -26.39 0.99 -15.16
CA ASP A 71 -25.89 2.15 -15.89
C ASP A 71 -24.40 2.39 -15.64
N VAL A 72 -23.77 3.15 -16.53
CA VAL A 72 -22.39 3.61 -16.41
C VAL A 72 -22.37 4.93 -15.66
N ILE A 73 -21.76 4.93 -14.48
CA ILE A 73 -21.67 6.13 -13.63
C ILE A 73 -20.35 6.89 -13.81
N SER A 74 -19.33 6.24 -14.38
CA SER A 74 -18.08 6.90 -14.79
C SER A 74 -17.50 6.24 -16.02
N ILE A 75 -17.08 7.06 -16.98
CA ILE A 75 -16.45 6.63 -18.23
C ILE A 75 -14.93 6.65 -18.05
N SER A 76 -14.27 5.60 -18.54
CA SER A 76 -12.80 5.51 -18.51
C SER A 76 -12.13 6.77 -19.10
N MET A 77 -11.10 7.24 -18.41
CA MET A 77 -10.26 8.40 -18.71
C MET A 77 -10.97 9.76 -18.75
N GLN A 78 -12.26 9.81 -18.41
CA GLN A 78 -12.95 11.07 -18.22
C GLN A 78 -12.42 11.77 -16.96
N SER A 79 -11.97 13.01 -17.14
CA SER A 79 -11.46 13.83 -16.03
C SER A 79 -12.57 14.71 -15.48
N ASP A 80 -12.82 14.59 -14.18
CA ASP A 80 -13.82 15.33 -13.44
C ASP A 80 -13.19 15.95 -12.17
N PHE A 81 -13.98 16.69 -11.38
CA PHE A 81 -13.51 17.22 -10.09
C PHE A 81 -13.05 16.10 -9.16
N SER A 82 -12.11 16.39 -8.25
CA SER A 82 -11.46 15.37 -7.40
C SER A 82 -12.43 14.46 -6.64
N ASP A 83 -13.55 14.99 -6.20
CA ASP A 83 -14.60 14.30 -5.43
C ASP A 83 -15.56 13.47 -6.27
N SER A 84 -15.52 13.59 -7.60
CA SER A 84 -16.38 12.85 -8.52
C SER A 84 -16.30 11.33 -8.36
N GLN A 85 -15.18 10.80 -7.85
CA GLN A 85 -14.96 9.36 -7.64
C GLN A 85 -15.16 8.90 -6.20
N ASN A 86 -15.71 9.74 -5.31
CA ASN A 86 -15.91 9.40 -3.89
C ASN A 86 -16.81 8.18 -3.70
N TYR A 87 -17.81 8.01 -4.57
CA TYR A 87 -18.69 6.84 -4.55
C TYR A 87 -17.92 5.50 -4.68
N LEU A 88 -16.75 5.49 -5.34
CA LEU A 88 -15.87 4.32 -5.45
C LEU A 88 -14.75 4.34 -4.40
N LYS A 89 -14.18 5.52 -4.14
CA LYS A 89 -13.08 5.72 -3.20
C LYS A 89 -13.48 5.38 -1.77
N GLU A 90 -14.59 5.92 -1.27
CA GLU A 90 -14.99 5.77 0.13
C GLU A 90 -15.27 4.30 0.51
N PRO A 91 -16.00 3.50 -0.29
CA PRO A 91 -16.18 2.08 0.01
C PRO A 91 -14.87 1.28 -0.01
N LEU A 92 -13.93 1.62 -0.91
CA LEU A 92 -12.61 0.99 -0.96
C LEU A 92 -11.75 1.39 0.25
N GLU A 93 -11.80 2.64 0.71
CA GLU A 93 -11.14 3.09 1.94
C GLU A 93 -11.70 2.39 3.18
N GLN A 94 -13.02 2.15 3.23
CA GLN A 94 -13.62 1.32 4.27
C GLN A 94 -13.14 -0.14 4.22
N ALA A 95 -13.03 -0.73 3.03
CA ALA A 95 -12.49 -2.07 2.85
C ALA A 95 -11.02 -2.17 3.29
N ILE A 96 -10.23 -1.13 3.04
CA ILE A 96 -8.85 -0.99 3.54
C ILE A 96 -8.84 -0.98 5.07
N ALA A 97 -9.62 -0.09 5.69
CA ALA A 97 -9.65 0.09 7.15
C ALA A 97 -10.18 -1.13 7.90
N LYS A 98 -11.22 -1.79 7.37
CA LYS A 98 -11.86 -2.96 7.98
C LYS A 98 -11.19 -4.28 7.60
N ASN A 99 -10.25 -4.26 6.64
CA ASN A 99 -9.68 -5.46 6.02
C ASN A 99 -10.77 -6.46 5.59
N SER A 100 -11.83 -5.96 4.95
CA SER A 100 -13.01 -6.74 4.60
C SER A 100 -13.59 -6.30 3.26
N ALA A 101 -14.13 -7.27 2.51
CA ALA A 101 -14.88 -7.02 1.28
C ALA A 101 -16.40 -6.92 1.54
N ASP A 102 -16.84 -7.11 2.78
CA ASP A 102 -18.24 -7.00 3.20
C ASP A 102 -18.59 -5.53 3.48
N ILE A 103 -18.46 -4.71 2.44
CA ILE A 103 -18.92 -3.33 2.40
C ILE A 103 -20.11 -3.31 1.43
N GLU A 104 -21.25 -2.78 1.89
CA GLU A 104 -22.53 -2.83 1.16
C GLU A 104 -22.39 -2.31 -0.28
N ASP A 105 -21.81 -1.13 -0.43
CA ASP A 105 -21.64 -0.43 -1.72
C ASP A 105 -20.76 -1.19 -2.72
N LEU A 106 -19.80 -2.00 -2.25
CA LEU A 106 -18.90 -2.76 -3.13
C LEU A 106 -19.62 -3.89 -3.89
N ASN A 107 -20.82 -4.28 -3.47
CA ASN A 107 -21.65 -5.22 -4.23
C ASN A 107 -22.27 -4.56 -5.46
N ASN A 108 -22.57 -3.27 -5.37
CA ASN A 108 -23.32 -2.54 -6.39
C ASN A 108 -22.40 -1.92 -7.45
N LEU A 109 -21.13 -1.67 -7.10
CA LEU A 109 -20.16 -1.15 -8.06
C LEU A 109 -19.48 -2.29 -8.82
N ALA A 110 -19.28 -2.11 -10.12
CA ALA A 110 -18.60 -3.08 -10.96
C ALA A 110 -17.68 -2.43 -12.01
N VAL A 111 -16.73 -3.22 -12.49
CA VAL A 111 -15.85 -2.88 -13.60
C VAL A 111 -15.91 -3.93 -14.69
N ASN A 112 -15.60 -3.54 -15.92
CA ASN A 112 -15.42 -4.50 -17.00
C ASN A 112 -14.11 -5.27 -16.80
N ARG A 113 -14.19 -6.60 -16.80
CA ARG A 113 -13.03 -7.49 -16.60
C ARG A 113 -11.94 -7.25 -17.65
N ARG A 114 -12.31 -6.94 -18.91
CA ARG A 114 -11.32 -6.66 -19.97
C ARG A 114 -10.60 -5.34 -19.75
N GLU A 115 -11.32 -4.27 -19.44
CA GLU A 115 -10.73 -2.96 -19.14
C GLU A 115 -9.78 -3.05 -17.94
N PHE A 116 -10.20 -3.73 -16.88
CA PHE A 116 -9.38 -3.96 -15.70
C PHE A 116 -8.06 -4.68 -16.04
N ILE A 117 -8.13 -5.75 -16.85
CA ILE A 117 -6.91 -6.48 -17.27
C ILE A 117 -6.01 -5.62 -18.15
N GLU A 118 -6.55 -4.84 -19.09
CA GLU A 118 -5.71 -3.94 -19.88
C GLU A 118 -5.04 -2.88 -19.00
N ARG A 119 -5.76 -2.36 -18.00
CA ARG A 119 -5.19 -1.44 -17.01
C ARG A 119 -4.07 -2.10 -16.19
N LEU A 120 -4.28 -3.33 -15.75
CA LEU A 120 -3.32 -4.08 -14.94
C LEU A 120 -2.02 -4.36 -15.71
N LYS A 121 -2.07 -4.58 -17.03
CA LYS A 121 -0.88 -4.71 -17.88
C LYS A 121 -0.05 -3.42 -17.92
N VAL A 122 -0.71 -2.25 -17.93
CA VAL A 122 -0.03 -0.95 -17.93
C VAL A 122 0.72 -0.69 -16.61
N PHE A 123 0.18 -1.19 -15.49
CA PHE A 123 0.71 -0.93 -14.14
C PHE A 123 1.74 -1.95 -13.64
N ASN A 124 2.27 -2.77 -14.55
CA ASN A 124 3.11 -3.93 -14.26
C ASN A 124 2.32 -5.04 -13.52
N ILE A 125 2.30 -6.24 -14.09
CA ILE A 125 1.56 -7.41 -13.58
C ILE A 125 2.06 -7.83 -12.17
N THR A 126 3.09 -7.19 -11.64
CA THR A 126 3.61 -7.35 -10.29
C THR A 126 2.56 -7.19 -9.19
N LEU A 127 1.43 -6.50 -9.44
CA LEU A 127 0.29 -6.47 -8.52
C LEU A 127 -0.45 -7.81 -8.40
N LEU A 128 -0.38 -8.66 -9.43
CA LEU A 128 -0.90 -10.03 -9.41
C LEU A 128 0.12 -11.05 -8.93
N ASN A 129 1.39 -10.66 -8.75
CA ASN A 129 2.32 -11.56 -8.11
C ASN A 129 1.70 -11.94 -6.76
N PRO A 130 1.61 -13.24 -6.47
CA PRO A 130 1.30 -13.61 -5.11
C PRO A 130 2.26 -12.84 -4.22
N VAL A 131 1.80 -12.51 -3.01
CA VAL A 131 2.74 -12.45 -1.91
C VAL A 131 3.41 -13.81 -2.02
N THR A 132 4.60 -13.88 -2.63
CA THR A 132 5.57 -14.91 -2.28
C THR A 132 5.41 -14.89 -0.79
N PRO A 133 4.98 -15.98 -0.12
CA PRO A 133 5.16 -16.00 1.31
C PRO A 133 6.60 -15.55 1.42
N ILE A 134 6.81 -14.35 1.98
CA ILE A 134 8.08 -14.05 2.59
C ILE A 134 8.14 -15.26 3.48
N SER A 135 8.87 -16.30 3.06
CA SER A 135 9.05 -17.55 3.78
C SER A 135 9.21 -17.02 5.15
N THR A 136 8.19 -17.13 6.02
CA THR A 136 8.01 -16.22 7.16
C THR A 136 9.40 -16.07 7.68
N GLN A 137 10.06 -14.94 7.36
CA GLN A 137 11.43 -14.79 7.77
C GLN A 137 11.09 -14.55 9.19
N LEU A 138 11.10 -15.66 9.95
CA LEU A 138 10.62 -15.73 11.30
C LEU A 138 11.33 -14.54 11.89
N ILE A 139 10.56 -13.46 12.11
CA ILE A 139 11.15 -12.18 12.49
C ILE A 139 11.95 -12.60 13.69
N SER A 140 13.28 -12.49 13.58
CA SER A 140 14.13 -13.10 14.58
C SER A 140 13.65 -12.55 15.91
N GLN A 141 13.32 -13.42 16.85
CA GLN A 141 12.94 -12.97 18.17
C GLN A 141 14.22 -12.76 19.02
N ASN A 142 15.40 -12.97 18.44
CA ASN A 142 16.69 -12.67 19.05
C ASN A 142 17.01 -11.20 18.84
N LYS A 143 17.00 -10.43 19.91
CA LYS A 143 17.35 -9.00 19.91
C LYS A 143 18.72 -8.69 19.28
N GLY A 144 19.70 -9.59 19.45
CA GLY A 144 21.06 -9.41 18.93
C GLY A 144 21.17 -9.41 17.39
N ASP A 145 20.11 -9.79 16.68
CA ASP A 145 20.07 -9.74 15.21
C ASP A 145 19.67 -8.36 14.67
N TYR A 146 19.33 -7.41 15.56
CA TYR A 146 18.91 -6.06 15.21
C TYR A 146 19.87 -5.02 15.79
N ILE A 147 19.92 -3.85 15.15
CA ILE A 147 20.58 -2.66 15.65
C ILE A 147 19.52 -1.60 15.89
N SER A 148 19.59 -0.90 17.02
CA SER A 148 18.71 0.25 17.24
C SER A 148 18.98 1.32 16.18
N LEU A 149 17.92 1.98 15.71
CA LEU A 149 18.06 3.14 14.83
C LEU A 149 18.93 4.23 15.49
N TYR A 150 18.86 4.37 16.82
CA TYR A 150 19.72 5.28 17.58
C TYR A 150 21.19 4.89 17.47
N ASP A 151 21.51 3.63 17.77
CA ASP A 151 22.89 3.13 17.74
C ASP A 151 23.50 3.25 16.35
N LEU A 152 22.71 2.97 15.30
CA LEU A 152 23.13 3.14 13.91
C LEU A 152 23.50 4.60 13.60
N ILE A 153 22.68 5.55 14.02
CA ILE A 153 22.88 6.96 13.69
C ILE A 153 23.99 7.57 14.56
N GLU A 154 24.08 7.22 15.84
CA GLU A 154 25.21 7.62 16.69
C GLU A 154 26.53 7.08 16.16
N TRP A 155 26.58 5.81 15.77
CA TRP A 155 27.76 5.22 15.15
C TRP A 155 28.14 5.99 13.88
N ALA A 156 27.20 6.21 12.96
CA ALA A 156 27.47 6.91 11.70
C ALA A 156 27.91 8.38 11.91
N LYS A 157 27.32 9.06 12.89
CA LYS A 157 27.69 10.42 13.28
C LYS A 157 29.12 10.48 13.81
N ASN A 158 29.52 9.53 14.65
CA ASN A 158 30.87 9.45 15.21
C ASN A 158 31.93 9.14 14.14
N GLU A 159 31.61 8.29 13.16
CA GLU A 159 32.53 7.97 12.05
C GLU A 159 32.73 9.13 11.07
N THR A 160 31.70 9.95 10.85
CA THR A 160 31.73 11.06 9.88
C THR A 160 32.09 12.41 10.49
N GLY A 161 31.92 12.57 11.81
CA GLY A 161 32.04 13.86 12.50
C GLY A 161 30.90 14.85 12.19
N PHE A 162 29.81 14.38 11.56
CA PHE A 162 28.65 15.19 11.20
C PHE A 162 27.75 15.48 12.41
N ASN A 163 26.78 16.39 12.24
CA ASN A 163 25.64 16.52 13.16
C ASN A 163 24.55 15.49 12.80
N TYR A 164 23.50 15.35 13.62
CA TYR A 164 22.43 14.38 13.37
C TYR A 164 21.70 14.63 12.05
N THR A 165 21.47 15.89 11.70
CA THR A 165 20.80 16.25 10.45
C THR A 165 21.57 15.77 9.23
N ASP A 166 22.85 16.09 9.17
CA ASP A 166 23.72 15.76 8.05
C ASP A 166 23.97 14.24 7.98
N THR A 167 24.12 13.59 9.14
CA THR A 167 24.22 12.12 9.23
C THR A 167 22.97 11.44 8.69
N ALA A 168 21.78 11.87 9.11
CA ALA A 168 20.52 11.27 8.66
C ALA A 168 20.29 11.50 7.15
N ASN A 169 20.63 12.68 6.64
CA ASN A 169 20.56 12.98 5.20
C ASN A 169 21.56 12.14 4.39
N ASP A 170 22.75 11.89 4.93
CA ASP A 170 23.73 11.04 4.25
C ASP A 170 23.29 9.57 4.23
N ILE A 171 22.74 9.06 5.32
CA ILE A 171 22.13 7.71 5.36
C ILE A 171 20.98 7.64 4.35
N LEU A 172 20.07 8.63 4.33
CA LEU A 172 18.97 8.72 3.36
C LEU A 172 19.49 8.69 1.90
N ARG A 173 20.61 9.36 1.63
CA ARG A 173 21.26 9.36 0.32
C ARG A 173 21.85 7.99 -0.03
N ILE A 174 22.50 7.31 0.92
CA ILE A 174 23.11 5.99 0.73
C ILE A 174 22.05 4.91 0.47
N ILE A 175 20.94 4.94 1.23
CA ILE A 175 19.87 3.95 1.06
C ILE A 175 19.05 4.19 -0.21
N GLY A 176 18.94 5.44 -0.68
CA GLY A 176 18.17 5.82 -1.86
C GLY A 176 16.71 5.38 -1.76
N ASP A 177 16.28 4.54 -2.71
CA ASP A 177 14.92 3.98 -2.77
C ASP A 177 14.79 2.58 -2.15
N ARG A 178 15.83 2.09 -1.46
CA ARG A 178 15.77 0.79 -0.78
C ARG A 178 14.74 0.84 0.35
N TYR A 179 13.88 -0.17 0.37
CA TYR A 179 12.97 -0.39 1.49
C TYR A 179 13.71 -1.09 2.62
N ILE A 180 13.72 -0.47 3.81
CA ILE A 180 14.27 -1.03 5.04
C ILE A 180 13.13 -1.07 6.05
N SER A 181 12.83 -2.28 6.52
CA SER A 181 11.83 -2.50 7.56
C SER A 181 12.37 -2.00 8.91
N LEU A 182 11.52 -1.30 9.65
CA LEU A 182 11.70 -1.08 11.08
C LEU A 182 10.88 -2.13 11.84
N TYR A 183 11.31 -2.44 13.04
CA TYR A 183 10.66 -3.34 13.97
C TYR A 183 10.48 -2.64 15.32
N ARG A 184 9.58 -3.15 16.14
CA ARG A 184 9.38 -2.68 17.52
C ARG A 184 9.45 -3.87 18.46
N GLU A 185 10.17 -3.68 19.56
CA GLU A 185 10.22 -4.64 20.65
C GLU A 185 9.09 -4.30 21.64
N TYR A 186 8.24 -5.28 21.94
CA TYR A 186 7.22 -5.15 22.97
C TYR A 186 7.65 -5.92 24.22
N GLY A 187 7.72 -5.20 25.35
CA GLY A 187 7.83 -5.82 26.68
C GLY A 187 6.48 -6.40 27.13
N GLY A 188 6.50 -7.48 27.92
CA GLY A 188 5.27 -8.05 28.49
C GLY A 188 5.41 -9.51 28.90
N LEU A 189 4.27 -10.15 29.21
CA LEU A 189 4.20 -11.59 29.59
C LEU A 189 4.79 -12.52 28.51
N LYS A 190 4.77 -12.08 27.24
CA LYS A 190 5.44 -12.73 26.13
C LYS A 190 6.13 -11.64 25.29
N PRO A 191 7.43 -11.40 25.49
CA PRO A 191 8.19 -10.46 24.67
C PRO A 191 8.10 -10.87 23.20
N CYS A 192 7.91 -9.89 22.31
CA CYS A 192 7.89 -10.12 20.87
C CYS A 192 8.47 -8.95 20.09
N ILE A 193 8.99 -9.27 18.91
CA ILE A 193 9.44 -8.29 17.92
C ILE A 193 8.47 -8.35 16.74
N GLU A 194 7.89 -7.21 16.39
CA GLU A 194 6.95 -7.06 15.28
C GLU A 194 7.39 -5.93 14.34
N THR A 195 6.91 -5.94 13.09
CA THR A 195 7.18 -4.85 12.15
C THR A 195 6.56 -3.53 12.62
N ASP A 196 7.33 -2.46 12.63
CA ASP A 196 6.83 -1.12 12.93
C ASP A 196 5.99 -0.58 11.76
N LYS A 197 5.00 0.25 12.08
CA LYS A 197 4.16 0.93 11.08
C LYS A 197 4.89 2.12 10.45
N GLN A 198 5.90 2.66 11.12
CA GLN A 198 6.74 3.74 10.62
C GLN A 198 7.76 3.19 9.62
N SER A 199 8.01 3.93 8.53
CA SER A 199 9.08 3.59 7.60
C SER A 199 10.43 4.10 8.11
N PHE A 200 11.51 3.35 7.85
CA PHE A 200 12.87 3.77 8.14
C PHE A 200 13.20 5.16 7.57
N LYS A 201 12.70 5.45 6.37
CA LYS A 201 12.85 6.76 5.71
C LYS A 201 12.18 7.88 6.50
N ASN A 202 10.95 7.67 6.99
CA ASN A 202 10.24 8.67 7.78
C ASN A 202 10.93 8.91 9.14
N ALA A 203 11.48 7.85 9.74
CA ALA A 203 12.24 7.97 10.98
C ALA A 203 13.51 8.81 10.77
N LEU A 204 14.29 8.55 9.71
CA LEU A 204 15.47 9.37 9.38
C LEU A 204 15.12 10.80 9.01
N GLN A 205 14.02 11.02 8.27
CA GLN A 205 13.56 12.37 7.94
C GLN A 205 13.17 13.18 9.19
N PHE A 206 12.61 12.51 10.20
CA PHE A 206 12.34 13.13 11.48
C PHE A 206 13.64 13.59 12.16
N VAL A 207 14.66 12.73 12.21
CA VAL A 207 15.98 13.08 12.77
C VAL A 207 16.59 14.24 11.98
N ALA A 208 16.53 14.17 10.66
CA ALA A 208 17.04 15.22 9.77
C ALA A 208 16.40 16.57 10.08
N LYS A 209 15.08 16.59 10.31
CA LYS A 209 14.33 17.82 10.58
C LYS A 209 14.56 18.39 11.98
N ASN A 210 14.76 17.54 12.98
CA ASN A 210 14.83 17.95 14.39
C ASN A 210 16.28 18.01 14.93
N ASN A 211 17.28 17.61 14.14
CA ASN A 211 18.69 17.56 14.53
C ASN A 211 18.95 16.81 15.85
N GLY A 212 18.20 15.73 16.08
CA GLY A 212 18.21 14.98 17.33
C GLY A 212 16.90 14.24 17.56
N TYR A 213 16.68 13.81 18.81
CA TYR A 213 15.62 12.87 19.21
C TYR A 213 14.75 13.29 20.42
N GLU A 214 15.01 14.41 21.12
CA GLU A 214 14.38 14.73 22.42
C GLU A 214 13.06 15.53 22.31
N GLU A 215 12.02 15.39 23.16
CA GLU A 215 11.99 15.25 24.64
C GLU A 215 10.94 14.24 25.22
N ILE A 216 10.26 13.38 24.45
CA ILE A 216 9.10 12.57 24.99
C ILE A 216 8.98 11.12 24.46
N PHE A 217 10.08 10.39 24.22
CA PHE A 217 9.98 9.03 23.69
C PHE A 217 10.85 8.03 24.44
N ASP A 218 10.62 7.90 25.74
CA ASP A 218 11.34 6.95 26.59
C ASP A 218 10.79 5.50 26.54
N ASP A 219 9.65 5.24 25.87
CA ASP A 219 8.99 3.93 26.03
C ASP A 219 8.69 3.13 24.75
N ASP A 220 9.05 3.56 23.53
CA ASP A 220 8.77 2.77 22.31
C ASP A 220 9.66 3.18 21.11
N ILE A 221 10.95 2.84 21.17
CA ILE A 221 11.90 3.13 20.09
C ILE A 221 11.91 1.97 19.08
N PRO A 222 11.66 2.22 17.78
CA PRO A 222 11.78 1.19 16.75
C PRO A 222 13.25 0.79 16.51
N PHE A 223 13.49 -0.51 16.33
CA PHE A 223 14.76 -1.14 15.95
C PHE A 223 14.77 -1.51 14.46
#